data_AF-A0A932SAL4-F1
#
_entry.id   AF-A0A932SAL4-F1
#
_cell.length_a   1.000
_cell.length_b   1.000
_cell.length_c   1.000
_cell.angle_alpha   90.00
_cell.angle_beta   90.00
_cell.angle_gamma   90.00
#
_symmetry.space_group_name_H-M   'P 1'
#
loop_
_entity.id
_entity.type
_entity.pdbx_description
1 polymer ?
#
loop_
_entity_poly.entity_id
_entity_poly.type
_entity_poly.pdbx_seq_one_letter_code
_entity_poly.pdbx_strand_id
1 'polypeptide(L)'
;MITKYIMRFINKVFGISGIKKKLLIALIGLAVLPFSVAGLYGIYYSVGALEDTTLRHLEYELSSKAEDIEKFLKTVHRDALFLSQTVVMKDIIDAKEVQGSREFHRLRKRLEQVIFIISQTRPYYYQIRYIDEKGREVVRVDSDGNTSTSIPFDKLQDKGDRYYFTEAMKYPKGSCYVSPMDLNIERGEIEFPHKPVVRIATPVFDSLG
;
A
#
# COMPACT_ATOMS: atom_id res chain seq x y z
N MET A 1 -1.04 59.44 -12.23
CA MET A 1 -1.25 59.95 -10.85
C MET A 1 -0.06 59.64 -9.92
N ILE A 2 0.47 58.41 -9.94
CA ILE A 2 1.63 57.95 -9.15
C ILE A 2 2.91 58.78 -9.40
N THR A 3 3.18 59.13 -10.66
CA THR A 3 4.38 59.91 -11.06
C THR A 3 4.43 61.29 -10.39
N LYS A 4 3.28 61.97 -10.24
CA LYS A 4 3.19 63.30 -9.57
C LYS A 4 3.46 63.21 -8.07
N TYR A 5 3.08 62.09 -7.43
CA TYR A 5 3.33 61.83 -6.02
C TYR A 5 4.79 61.51 -5.74
N ILE A 6 5.43 60.68 -6.59
CA ILE A 6 6.86 60.39 -6.52
C ILE A 6 7.67 61.68 -6.70
N MET A 7 7.32 62.52 -7.70
CA MET A 7 8.01 63.80 -7.92
C MET A 7 7.86 64.77 -6.74
N ARG A 8 6.67 64.84 -6.11
CA ARG A 8 6.45 65.66 -4.90
C ARG A 8 7.24 65.15 -3.69
N PHE A 9 7.33 63.83 -3.51
CA PHE A 9 8.12 63.22 -2.44
C PHE A 9 9.61 63.48 -2.63
N ILE A 10 10.12 63.29 -3.85
CA ILE A 10 11.50 63.62 -4.23
C ILE A 10 11.77 65.11 -3.98
N ASN A 11 10.90 66.02 -4.44
CA ASN A 11 11.09 67.46 -4.21
C ASN A 11 10.99 67.86 -2.74
N LYS A 12 10.23 67.15 -1.89
CA LYS A 12 10.15 67.42 -0.45
C LYS A 12 11.40 66.95 0.31
N VAL A 13 11.95 65.80 -0.09
CA VAL A 13 13.17 65.22 0.50
C VAL A 13 14.43 65.96 0.03
N PHE A 14 14.50 66.34 -1.25
CA PHE A 14 15.63 67.04 -1.85
C PHE A 14 15.48 68.57 -1.89
N GLY A 15 14.33 69.14 -1.53
CA GLY A 15 14.05 70.59 -1.65
C GLY A 15 14.57 71.45 -0.50
N ILE A 16 14.78 70.88 0.70
CA ILE A 16 15.14 71.62 1.93
C ILE A 16 16.50 71.15 2.51
N SER A 17 17.12 70.14 1.89
CA SER A 17 18.32 69.49 2.43
C SER A 17 19.60 70.06 1.80
N GLY A 18 20.57 70.49 2.62
CA GLY A 18 21.91 70.88 2.13
C GLY A 18 22.60 69.78 1.32
N ILE A 19 23.54 70.13 0.45
CA ILE A 19 24.22 69.25 -0.52
C ILE A 19 24.68 67.91 0.10
N LYS A 20 25.21 67.95 1.33
CA LYS A 20 25.64 66.77 2.09
C LYS A 20 24.54 65.71 2.26
N LYS A 21 23.29 66.11 2.57
CA LYS A 21 22.16 65.18 2.74
C LYS A 21 21.73 64.55 1.42
N LYS A 22 21.74 65.31 0.32
CA LYS A 22 21.42 64.77 -1.02
C LYS A 22 22.41 63.71 -1.46
N LEU A 23 23.70 63.97 -1.24
CA LEU A 23 24.78 63.04 -1.55
C LEU A 23 24.69 61.77 -0.69
N LEU A 24 24.36 61.90 0.59
CA LEU A 24 24.18 60.77 1.50
C LEU A 24 23.00 59.87 1.09
N ILE A 25 21.86 60.46 0.71
CA ILE A 25 20.69 59.71 0.21
C ILE A 25 21.04 58.98 -1.10
N ALA A 26 21.77 59.62 -2.00
CA ALA A 26 22.20 59.00 -3.26
C ALA A 26 23.13 57.81 -3.02
N LEU A 27 24.09 57.95 -2.08
CA LEU A 27 25.00 56.87 -1.71
C LEU A 27 24.27 55.69 -1.06
N ILE A 28 23.32 55.96 -0.16
CA ILE A 28 22.50 54.92 0.47
C ILE A 28 21.64 54.21 -0.58
N GLY A 29 20.97 54.95 -1.47
CA GLY A 29 20.17 54.37 -2.53
C GLY A 29 21.00 53.48 -3.47
N LEU A 30 22.20 53.94 -3.85
CA LEU A 30 23.14 53.19 -4.67
C LEU A 30 23.64 51.92 -3.98
N ALA A 31 23.80 51.93 -2.66
CA ALA A 31 24.16 50.74 -1.90
C ALA A 31 22.98 49.77 -1.76
N VAL A 32 21.78 50.27 -1.44
CA VAL A 32 20.58 49.43 -1.19
C VAL A 32 20.10 48.71 -2.44
N LEU A 33 20.22 49.33 -3.62
CA LEU A 33 19.73 48.79 -4.88
C LEU A 33 20.38 47.44 -5.25
N PRO A 34 21.71 47.29 -5.31
CA PRO A 34 22.34 46.01 -5.62
C PRO A 34 22.06 44.96 -4.53
N PHE A 35 21.99 45.33 -3.25
CA PHE A 35 21.61 44.38 -2.18
C PHE A 35 20.18 43.88 -2.34
N SER A 36 19.25 44.76 -2.72
CA SER A 36 17.85 44.40 -2.94
C SER A 36 17.69 43.50 -4.16
N VAL A 37 18.38 43.79 -5.26
CA VAL A 37 18.39 42.94 -6.46
C VAL A 37 19.01 41.58 -6.16
N ALA A 38 20.17 41.54 -5.51
CA ALA A 38 20.82 40.29 -5.13
C ALA A 38 19.95 39.47 -4.16
N GLY A 39 19.30 40.13 -3.18
CA GLY A 39 18.40 39.49 -2.24
C GLY A 39 17.16 38.89 -2.93
N LEU A 40 16.49 39.65 -3.81
CA LEU A 40 15.35 39.17 -4.59
C LEU A 40 15.75 38.03 -5.53
N TYR A 41 16.90 38.14 -6.18
CA TYR A 41 17.43 37.08 -7.04
C TYR A 41 17.76 35.82 -6.25
N GLY A 42 18.38 35.97 -5.07
CA GLY A 42 18.67 34.88 -4.15
C GLY A 42 17.39 34.18 -3.68
N ILE A 43 16.37 34.93 -3.25
CA ILE A 43 15.08 34.37 -2.84
C ILE A 43 14.42 33.62 -4.01
N TYR A 44 14.37 34.23 -5.20
CA TYR A 44 13.81 33.60 -6.39
C TYR A 44 14.50 32.26 -6.71
N TYR A 45 15.83 32.24 -6.70
CA TYR A 45 16.61 31.03 -6.97
C TYR A 45 16.45 29.98 -5.85
N SER A 46 16.45 30.40 -4.59
CA SER A 46 16.27 29.51 -3.43
C SER A 46 14.90 28.86 -3.41
N VAL A 47 13.82 29.59 -3.76
CA VAL A 47 12.47 29.02 -3.83
C VAL A 47 12.39 27.99 -4.96
N GLY A 48 12.92 28.28 -6.15
CA GLY A 48 12.96 27.31 -7.25
C GLY A 48 13.77 26.05 -6.93
N ALA A 49 14.93 26.21 -6.26
CA ALA A 49 15.72 25.06 -5.80
C ALA A 49 14.98 24.22 -4.76
N LEU A 50 14.24 24.85 -3.85
CA LEU A 50 13.47 24.15 -2.81
C LEU A 50 12.32 23.34 -3.42
N GLU A 51 11.61 23.89 -4.40
CA GLU A 51 10.54 23.21 -5.13
C GLU A 51 11.05 21.94 -5.83
N ASP A 52 12.16 22.05 -6.56
CA ASP A 52 12.79 20.92 -7.27
C ASP A 52 13.31 19.83 -6.31
N THR A 53 13.85 20.21 -5.14
CA THR A 53 14.22 19.21 -4.11
C THR A 53 13.00 18.54 -3.48
N THR A 54 11.91 19.29 -3.25
CA THR A 54 10.67 18.77 -2.66
C THR A 54 10.02 17.76 -3.60
N LEU A 55 9.94 18.08 -4.89
CA LEU A 55 9.40 17.18 -5.91
C LEU A 55 10.23 15.90 -6.04
N ARG A 56 11.56 16.00 -6.10
CA ARG A 56 12.43 14.82 -6.16
C ARG A 56 12.32 13.94 -4.92
N HIS A 57 12.20 14.53 -3.74
CA HIS A 57 12.01 13.77 -2.51
C HIS A 57 10.67 13.02 -2.55
N LEU A 58 9.60 13.68 -2.99
CA LEU A 58 8.28 13.06 -3.15
C LEU A 58 8.31 11.91 -4.17
N GLU A 59 8.95 12.10 -5.32
CA GLU A 59 9.12 11.06 -6.35
C GLU A 59 9.91 9.87 -5.83
N TYR A 60 10.98 10.13 -5.07
CA TYR A 60 11.79 9.09 -4.44
C TYR A 60 10.99 8.32 -3.39
N GLU A 61 10.27 9.01 -2.51
CA GLU A 61 9.41 8.37 -1.51
C GLU A 61 8.32 7.53 -2.17
N LEU A 62 7.66 8.04 -3.21
CA LEU A 62 6.64 7.32 -3.96
C LEU A 62 7.22 6.05 -4.60
N SER A 63 8.39 6.17 -5.23
CA SER A 63 9.08 5.04 -5.88
C SER A 63 9.50 3.99 -4.85
N SER A 64 10.05 4.41 -3.71
CA SER A 64 10.45 3.52 -2.62
C SER A 64 9.24 2.82 -2.01
N LYS A 65 8.11 3.52 -1.81
CA LYS A 65 6.89 2.92 -1.29
C LYS A 65 6.27 1.92 -2.28
N ALA A 66 6.30 2.22 -3.57
CA ALA A 66 5.86 1.30 -4.60
C ALA A 66 6.73 0.02 -4.61
N GLU A 67 8.06 0.17 -4.48
CA GLU A 67 9.00 -0.94 -4.39
C GLU A 67 8.74 -1.80 -3.13
N ASP A 68 8.46 -1.17 -1.99
CA ASP A 68 8.11 -1.87 -0.74
C ASP A 68 6.83 -2.70 -0.92
N ILE A 69 5.80 -2.14 -1.57
CA ILE A 69 4.54 -2.85 -1.88
C ILE A 69 4.82 -4.03 -2.82
N GLU A 70 5.62 -3.84 -3.87
CA GLU A 70 5.96 -4.91 -4.80
C GLU A 70 6.71 -6.06 -4.09
N LYS A 71 7.68 -5.72 -3.24
CA LYS A 71 8.42 -6.69 -2.41
C LYS A 71 7.49 -7.44 -1.45
N PHE A 72 6.54 -6.72 -0.85
CA PHE A 72 5.53 -7.33 0.02
C PHE A 72 4.66 -8.32 -0.76
N LEU A 73 4.07 -7.92 -1.89
CA LEU A 73 3.23 -8.80 -2.72
C LEU A 73 4.01 -10.01 -3.24
N LYS A 74 5.27 -9.84 -3.66
CA LYS A 74 6.17 -10.95 -4.02
C LYS A 74 6.43 -11.91 -2.87
N THR A 75 6.46 -11.41 -1.63
CA THR A 75 6.64 -12.24 -0.43
C THR A 75 5.39 -13.04 -0.14
N VAL A 76 4.21 -12.41 -0.20
CA VAL A 76 2.93 -13.12 0.00
C VAL A 76 2.68 -14.15 -1.11
N HIS A 77 3.04 -13.83 -2.36
CA HIS A 77 2.99 -14.77 -3.46
C HIS A 77 3.81 -16.04 -3.19
N ARG A 78 5.05 -15.88 -2.72
CA ARG A 78 5.95 -17.00 -2.38
C ARG A 78 5.39 -17.85 -1.24
N ASP A 79 4.74 -17.24 -0.26
CA ASP A 79 4.09 -17.97 0.83
C ASP A 79 2.91 -18.80 0.35
N ALA A 80 2.04 -18.21 -0.47
CA ALA A 80 0.90 -18.91 -1.06
C ALA A 80 1.40 -20.11 -1.88
N LEU A 81 2.42 -19.89 -2.71
CA LEU A 81 3.05 -20.95 -3.49
C LEU A 81 3.68 -22.03 -2.60
N PHE A 82 4.40 -21.65 -1.56
CA PHE A 82 4.96 -22.58 -0.58
C PHE A 82 3.87 -23.46 0.04
N LEU A 83 2.81 -22.86 0.54
CA LEU A 83 1.65 -23.55 1.11
C LEU A 83 1.02 -24.53 0.12
N SER A 84 0.85 -24.10 -1.13
CA SER A 84 0.27 -24.91 -2.21
C SER A 84 1.09 -26.16 -2.54
N GLN A 85 2.40 -26.13 -2.27
CA GLN A 85 3.33 -27.21 -2.59
C GLN A 85 3.64 -28.12 -1.39
N THR A 86 3.12 -27.82 -0.20
CA THR A 86 3.35 -28.64 0.99
C THR A 86 2.76 -30.04 0.85
N VAL A 87 3.40 -31.02 1.51
CA VAL A 87 2.91 -32.41 1.54
C VAL A 87 1.50 -32.47 2.13
N VAL A 88 1.23 -31.71 3.20
CA VAL A 88 -0.09 -31.66 3.84
C VAL A 88 -1.17 -31.16 2.90
N MET A 89 -0.85 -30.20 2.01
CA MET A 89 -1.78 -29.74 0.98
C MET A 89 -2.06 -30.82 -0.07
N LYS A 90 -1.03 -31.54 -0.52
CA LYS A 90 -1.22 -32.65 -1.47
C LYS A 90 -2.05 -33.78 -0.85
N ASP A 91 -1.72 -34.19 0.37
CA ASP A 91 -2.42 -35.27 1.08
C ASP A 91 -3.93 -34.97 1.23
N ILE A 92 -4.30 -33.74 1.60
CA ILE A 92 -5.72 -33.39 1.79
C ILE A 92 -6.49 -33.30 0.46
N ILE A 93 -5.82 -32.85 -0.61
CA ILE A 93 -6.42 -32.79 -1.95
C ILE A 93 -6.62 -34.20 -2.50
N ASP A 94 -5.62 -35.09 -2.35
CA ASP A 94 -5.72 -36.48 -2.81
C ASP A 94 -6.78 -37.27 -2.01
N ALA A 95 -7.00 -36.91 -0.74
CA ALA A 95 -8.05 -37.49 0.10
C ALA A 95 -9.48 -36.97 -0.20
N LYS A 96 -9.68 -36.19 -1.29
CA LYS A 96 -10.96 -35.57 -1.64
C LYS A 96 -12.11 -36.56 -1.81
N GLU A 97 -11.85 -37.74 -2.37
CA GLU A 97 -12.89 -38.75 -2.65
C GLU A 97 -13.48 -39.34 -1.37
N VAL A 98 -12.78 -39.19 -0.25
CA VAL A 98 -13.21 -39.70 1.06
C VAL A 98 -13.55 -38.54 2.01
N GLN A 99 -14.03 -37.41 1.48
CA GLN A 99 -14.55 -36.30 2.28
C GLN A 99 -15.55 -36.83 3.33
N GLY A 100 -15.28 -36.57 4.61
CA GLY A 100 -16.04 -37.09 5.74
C GLY A 100 -15.41 -38.28 6.47
N SER A 101 -14.37 -38.91 5.89
CA SER A 101 -13.62 -39.97 6.57
C SER A 101 -12.81 -39.46 7.76
N ARG A 102 -12.47 -40.38 8.65
CA ARG A 102 -11.53 -40.11 9.76
C ARG A 102 -10.17 -39.59 9.25
N GLU A 103 -9.73 -40.09 8.10
CA GLU A 103 -8.49 -39.67 7.47
C GLU A 103 -8.56 -38.22 6.98
N PHE A 104 -9.61 -37.85 6.24
CA PHE A 104 -9.81 -36.47 5.78
C PHE A 104 -9.83 -35.48 6.96
N HIS A 105 -10.55 -35.81 8.04
CA HIS A 105 -10.58 -34.96 9.24
C HIS A 105 -9.21 -34.80 9.88
N ARG A 106 -8.39 -35.86 9.91
CA ARG A 106 -7.01 -35.81 10.42
C ARG A 106 -6.13 -34.91 9.54
N LEU A 107 -6.22 -35.05 8.22
CA LEU A 107 -5.44 -34.24 7.27
C LEU A 107 -5.86 -32.76 7.30
N ARG A 108 -7.17 -32.49 7.35
CA ARG A 108 -7.72 -31.15 7.56
C ARG A 108 -7.16 -30.50 8.82
N LYS A 109 -7.14 -31.22 9.95
CA LYS A 109 -6.59 -30.69 11.20
C LYS A 109 -5.09 -30.40 11.12
N ARG A 110 -4.32 -31.21 10.40
CA ARG A 110 -2.90 -30.93 10.13
C ARG A 110 -2.73 -29.67 9.29
N LEU A 111 -3.53 -29.49 8.23
CA LEU A 111 -3.48 -28.28 7.41
C LEU A 111 -3.86 -27.04 8.22
N GLU A 112 -4.92 -27.14 9.02
CA GLU A 112 -5.36 -26.07 9.94
C GLU A 112 -4.24 -25.65 10.89
N GLN A 113 -3.49 -26.60 11.46
CA GLN A 113 -2.33 -26.31 12.33
C GLN A 113 -1.20 -25.61 11.58
N VAL A 114 -0.85 -26.06 10.37
CA VAL A 114 0.19 -25.41 9.55
C VAL A 114 -0.19 -23.98 9.22
N ILE A 115 -1.43 -23.77 8.75
CA ILE A 115 -1.95 -22.44 8.43
C ILE A 115 -2.00 -21.55 9.69
N PHE A 116 -2.42 -22.11 10.83
CA PHE A 116 -2.44 -21.38 12.10
C PHE A 116 -1.05 -20.88 12.52
N ILE A 117 -0.02 -21.73 12.40
CA ILE A 117 1.37 -21.34 12.71
C ILE A 117 1.85 -20.23 11.76
N ILE A 118 1.51 -20.31 10.48
CA ILE A 118 1.87 -19.25 9.52
C ILE A 118 1.16 -17.94 9.86
N SER A 119 -0.13 -18.00 10.20
CA SER A 119 -0.91 -16.83 10.62
C SER A 119 -0.31 -16.14 11.86
N GLN A 120 0.20 -16.93 12.82
CA GLN A 120 0.86 -16.42 14.03
C GLN A 120 2.22 -15.78 13.74
N THR A 121 3.01 -16.37 12.84
CA THR A 121 4.34 -15.85 12.48
C THR A 121 4.29 -14.68 11.50
N ARG A 122 3.17 -14.52 10.78
CA ARG A 122 2.94 -13.46 9.79
C ARG A 122 1.60 -12.77 10.08
N PRO A 123 1.55 -11.94 11.14
CA PRO A 123 0.31 -11.34 11.63
C PRO A 123 -0.38 -10.40 10.63
N TYR A 124 0.34 -9.96 9.58
CA TYR A 124 -0.22 -9.17 8.49
C TYR A 124 -1.20 -9.94 7.58
N TYR A 125 -1.31 -11.27 7.72
CA TYR A 125 -2.34 -12.04 7.05
C TYR A 125 -3.66 -11.96 7.78
N TYR A 126 -4.59 -11.18 7.23
CA TYR A 126 -5.93 -11.09 7.76
C TYR A 126 -6.67 -12.43 7.76
N GLN A 127 -6.57 -13.18 6.65
CA GLN A 127 -7.21 -14.50 6.49
C GLN A 127 -6.34 -15.40 5.62
N ILE A 128 -6.20 -16.66 6.02
CA ILE A 128 -5.60 -17.72 5.20
C ILE A 128 -6.63 -18.83 5.02
N ARG A 129 -6.90 -19.20 3.76
CA ARG A 129 -7.96 -20.15 3.40
C ARG A 129 -7.47 -21.23 2.45
N TYR A 130 -7.95 -22.44 2.68
CA TYR A 130 -8.05 -23.46 1.63
C TYR A 130 -9.50 -23.59 1.22
N ILE A 131 -9.76 -23.39 -0.06
CA ILE A 131 -11.08 -23.47 -0.70
C ILE A 131 -11.00 -24.61 -1.72
N ASP A 132 -11.98 -25.50 -1.70
CA ASP A 132 -12.04 -26.63 -2.64
C ASP A 132 -12.44 -26.19 -4.05
N GLU A 133 -12.43 -27.13 -5.00
CA GLU A 133 -12.74 -26.88 -6.41
C GLU A 133 -14.18 -26.42 -6.66
N LYS A 134 -15.08 -26.60 -5.67
CA LYS A 134 -16.47 -26.17 -5.73
C LYS A 134 -16.66 -24.78 -5.12
N GLY A 135 -15.60 -24.18 -4.57
CA GLY A 135 -15.66 -22.86 -3.94
C GLY A 135 -16.02 -22.90 -2.47
N ARG A 136 -16.06 -24.07 -1.82
CA ARG A 136 -16.35 -24.19 -0.40
C ARG A 136 -15.07 -24.08 0.43
N GLU A 137 -15.12 -23.26 1.47
CA GLU A 137 -14.02 -23.18 2.44
C GLU A 137 -13.87 -24.53 3.17
N VAL A 138 -12.65 -25.08 3.21
CA VAL A 138 -12.30 -26.33 3.91
C VAL A 138 -11.50 -26.05 5.17
N VAL A 139 -10.59 -25.07 5.10
CA VAL A 139 -9.81 -24.57 6.24
C VAL A 139 -9.77 -23.06 6.16
N ARG A 140 -9.96 -22.39 7.30
CA ARG A 140 -9.85 -20.94 7.42
C ARG A 140 -9.25 -20.58 8.77
N VAL A 141 -8.25 -19.72 8.76
CA VAL A 141 -7.71 -19.07 9.95
C VAL A 141 -7.77 -17.57 9.72
N ASP A 142 -8.33 -16.86 10.70
CA ASP A 142 -8.42 -15.41 10.70
C ASP A 142 -7.39 -14.85 11.70
N SER A 143 -6.85 -13.67 11.42
CA SER A 143 -5.93 -12.95 12.32
C SER A 143 -6.35 -11.49 12.43
N ASP A 144 -6.33 -10.94 13.64
CA ASP A 144 -6.51 -9.51 13.89
C ASP A 144 -5.18 -8.73 13.99
N GLY A 145 -4.07 -9.41 13.70
CA GLY A 145 -2.71 -8.88 13.85
C GLY A 145 -2.05 -9.22 15.19
N ASN A 146 -2.81 -9.64 16.19
CA ASN A 146 -2.29 -10.06 17.50
C ASN A 146 -2.63 -11.53 17.79
N THR A 147 -3.82 -11.96 17.41
CA THR A 147 -4.36 -13.29 17.69
C THR A 147 -4.83 -13.94 16.40
N SER A 148 -4.39 -15.17 16.16
CA SER A 148 -4.95 -16.02 15.11
C SER A 148 -5.99 -16.97 15.67
N THR A 149 -7.08 -17.18 14.92
CA THR A 149 -8.21 -18.03 15.31
C THR A 149 -8.59 -18.94 14.15
N SER A 150 -8.57 -20.25 14.37
CA SER A 150 -9.09 -21.23 13.41
C SER A 150 -10.62 -21.22 13.41
N ILE A 151 -11.22 -21.14 12.23
CA ILE A 151 -12.67 -21.12 12.08
C ILE A 151 -13.24 -22.56 12.11
N PRO A 152 -14.22 -22.84 12.98
CA PRO A 152 -14.91 -24.14 13.04
C PRO A 152 -15.56 -24.53 11.71
N PHE A 153 -15.68 -25.84 11.45
CA PHE A 153 -16.18 -26.38 10.18
C PHE A 153 -17.60 -25.91 9.84
N ASP A 154 -18.47 -25.80 10.84
CA ASP A 154 -19.86 -25.34 10.74
C ASP A 154 -19.99 -23.84 10.42
N LYS A 155 -18.90 -23.08 10.53
CA LYS A 155 -18.86 -21.63 10.23
C LYS A 155 -18.17 -21.30 8.91
N LEU A 156 -17.64 -22.31 8.20
CA LEU A 156 -17.04 -22.15 6.89
C LEU A 156 -18.11 -21.82 5.84
N GLN A 157 -17.73 -20.99 4.87
CA GLN A 157 -18.67 -20.45 3.88
C GLN A 157 -18.44 -21.02 2.48
N ASP A 158 -19.49 -20.97 1.67
CA ASP A 158 -19.39 -21.11 0.23
C ASP A 158 -19.00 -19.75 -0.38
N LYS A 159 -17.97 -19.76 -1.23
CA LYS A 159 -17.44 -18.59 -1.93
C LYS A 159 -17.28 -18.87 -3.44
N GLY A 160 -17.92 -19.91 -3.97
CA GLY A 160 -17.78 -20.31 -5.37
C GLY A 160 -18.30 -19.27 -6.37
N ASP A 161 -19.27 -18.45 -5.94
CA ASP A 161 -19.83 -17.33 -6.72
C ASP A 161 -18.95 -16.07 -6.71
N ARG A 162 -17.87 -16.06 -5.91
CA ARG A 162 -17.04 -14.87 -5.73
C ARG A 162 -16.06 -14.73 -6.87
N TYR A 163 -15.99 -13.51 -7.43
CA TYR A 163 -15.11 -13.20 -8.57
C TYR A 163 -13.66 -13.65 -8.32
N TYR A 164 -13.11 -13.43 -7.12
CA TYR A 164 -11.72 -13.77 -6.82
C TYR A 164 -11.45 -15.28 -6.87
N PHE A 165 -12.46 -16.11 -6.58
CA PHE A 165 -12.35 -17.55 -6.71
C PHE A 165 -12.35 -17.92 -8.19
N THR A 166 -13.34 -17.41 -8.94
CA THR A 166 -13.44 -17.68 -10.38
C THR A 166 -12.23 -17.19 -11.18
N GLU A 167 -11.62 -16.05 -10.81
CA GLU A 167 -10.41 -15.55 -11.46
C GLU A 167 -9.19 -16.38 -11.09
N ALA A 168 -9.02 -16.74 -9.82
CA ALA A 168 -7.87 -17.54 -9.37
C ALA A 168 -7.84 -18.93 -10.01
N MET A 169 -9.00 -19.55 -10.23
CA MET A 169 -9.11 -20.87 -10.88
C MET A 169 -8.67 -20.88 -12.35
N LYS A 170 -8.56 -19.71 -13.01
CA LYS A 170 -8.06 -19.60 -14.39
C LYS A 170 -6.53 -19.65 -14.47
N TYR A 171 -5.83 -19.50 -13.35
CA TYR A 171 -4.37 -19.45 -13.35
C TYR A 171 -3.77 -20.86 -13.47
N PRO A 172 -2.63 -21.01 -14.17
CA PRO A 172 -1.95 -22.29 -14.25
C PRO A 172 -1.25 -22.63 -12.93
N LYS A 173 -0.92 -23.92 -12.76
CA LYS A 173 -0.10 -24.43 -11.66
C LYS A 173 1.18 -23.61 -11.48
N GLY A 174 1.45 -23.25 -10.23
CA GLY A 174 2.63 -22.47 -9.86
C GLY A 174 2.52 -20.97 -10.13
N SER A 175 1.39 -20.49 -10.66
CA SER A 175 1.10 -19.06 -10.81
C SER A 175 0.11 -18.59 -9.75
N CYS A 176 -0.07 -17.28 -9.66
CA CYS A 176 -0.90 -16.68 -8.63
C CYS A 176 -1.68 -15.49 -9.14
N TYR A 177 -2.93 -15.42 -8.70
CA TYR A 177 -3.82 -14.30 -8.89
C TYR A 177 -3.69 -13.30 -7.74
N VAL A 178 -3.67 -12.02 -8.08
CA VAL A 178 -3.76 -10.91 -7.14
C VAL A 178 -5.02 -10.12 -7.45
N SER A 179 -5.93 -10.01 -6.49
CA SER A 179 -7.17 -9.25 -6.67
C SER A 179 -6.92 -7.74 -6.63
N PRO A 180 -7.80 -6.92 -7.24
CA PRO A 180 -7.90 -5.52 -6.83
C PRO A 180 -8.21 -5.43 -5.33
N MET A 181 -7.88 -4.27 -4.74
CA MET A 181 -8.25 -3.99 -3.35
C MET A 181 -9.75 -3.71 -3.28
N ASP A 182 -10.47 -4.44 -2.44
CA ASP A 182 -11.91 -4.26 -2.20
C ASP A 182 -12.25 -4.41 -0.72
N LEU A 183 -13.50 -4.13 -0.34
CA LEU A 183 -13.96 -4.37 1.02
C LEU A 183 -14.25 -5.86 1.23
N ASN A 184 -13.89 -6.37 2.42
CA ASN A 184 -14.23 -7.74 2.77
C ASN A 184 -15.74 -7.92 2.90
N ILE A 185 -16.26 -9.05 2.38
CA ILE A 185 -17.67 -9.42 2.45
C ILE A 185 -17.80 -10.78 3.14
N GLU A 186 -18.49 -10.79 4.27
CA GLU A 186 -18.79 -12.00 5.04
C GLU A 186 -20.30 -12.19 5.12
N ARG A 187 -20.77 -13.42 4.88
CA ARG A 187 -22.21 -13.75 4.90
C ARG A 187 -23.08 -12.83 4.01
N GLY A 188 -22.51 -12.32 2.92
CA GLY A 188 -23.19 -11.43 1.97
C GLY A 188 -23.16 -9.95 2.33
N GLU A 189 -22.62 -9.58 3.49
CA GLU A 189 -22.56 -8.19 3.97
C GLU A 189 -21.12 -7.66 4.00
N ILE A 190 -20.97 -6.37 3.72
CA ILE A 190 -19.68 -5.68 3.89
C ILE A 190 -19.31 -5.71 5.37
N GLU A 191 -18.12 -6.20 5.68
CA GLU A 191 -17.65 -6.30 7.05
C GLU A 191 -17.48 -4.90 7.67
N PHE A 192 -17.97 -4.73 8.92
CA PHE A 192 -17.76 -3.53 9.73
C PHE A 192 -16.91 -3.84 10.98
N PRO A 193 -15.88 -3.03 11.33
CA PRO A 193 -15.40 -1.86 10.59
C PRO A 193 -14.86 -2.23 9.21
N HIS A 194 -15.01 -1.31 8.24
CA HIS A 194 -14.61 -1.55 6.85
C HIS A 194 -13.13 -1.92 6.75
N LYS A 195 -12.84 -3.09 6.17
CA LYS A 195 -11.48 -3.59 5.94
C LYS A 195 -11.20 -3.72 4.44
N PRO A 196 -10.37 -2.85 3.86
CA PRO A 196 -9.87 -3.06 2.51
C PRO A 196 -8.91 -4.26 2.51
N VAL A 197 -9.10 -5.18 1.57
CA VAL A 197 -8.34 -6.42 1.46
C VAL A 197 -7.87 -6.63 0.02
N VAL A 198 -6.63 -7.10 -0.09
CA VAL A 198 -6.08 -7.65 -1.33
C VAL A 198 -5.97 -9.16 -1.14
N ARG A 199 -6.48 -9.93 -2.09
CA ARG A 199 -6.45 -11.39 -2.03
C ARG A 199 -5.36 -11.91 -2.97
N ILE A 200 -4.56 -12.83 -2.45
CA ILE A 200 -3.52 -13.54 -3.20
C ILE A 200 -3.90 -15.01 -3.18
N ALA A 201 -4.12 -15.59 -4.36
CA ALA A 201 -4.65 -16.94 -4.51
C ALA A 201 -3.81 -17.72 -5.52
N THR A 202 -3.47 -18.96 -5.17
CA THR A 202 -2.80 -19.90 -6.07
C THR A 202 -3.68 -21.13 -6.21
N PRO A 203 -3.98 -21.59 -7.44
CA PRO A 203 -4.68 -22.85 -7.61
C PRO A 203 -3.78 -24.00 -7.15
N VAL A 204 -4.39 -24.98 -6.51
CA VAL A 204 -3.75 -26.20 -6.06
C VAL A 204 -4.25 -27.36 -6.90
N PHE A 205 -3.38 -28.34 -7.12
CA PHE A 205 -3.63 -29.43 -8.03
C PHE A 205 -3.30 -30.74 -7.32
N ASP A 206 -4.11 -31.76 -7.59
CA ASP A 206 -3.90 -33.10 -7.06
C ASP A 206 -2.70 -33.78 -7.73
N SER A 207 -2.42 -35.01 -7.32
CA SER A 207 -1.33 -35.81 -7.89
C SER A 207 -1.52 -36.17 -9.36
N LEU A 208 -2.73 -36.06 -9.91
CA LEU A 208 -3.05 -36.41 -11.30
C LEU A 208 -2.89 -35.25 -12.29
N GLY A 209 -2.79 -34.02 -11.81
CA GLY A 209 -2.47 -32.86 -12.64
C GLY A 209 -3.58 -31.84 -12.68
#